data_AF-A0A8J3EDB1-F1
#
_entry.id   AF-A0A8J3EDB1-F1
#
_cell.length_a   1.000
_cell.length_b   1.000
_cell.length_c   1.000
_cell.angle_alpha   90.00
_cell.angle_beta   90.00
_cell.angle_gamma   90.00
#
_symmetry.space_group_name_H-M   'P 1'
#
loop_
_entity.id
_entity.type
_entity.pdbx_description
1 polymer ?
#
loop_
_entity_poly.entity_id
_entity_poly.type
_entity_poly.pdbx_seq_one_letter_code
_entity_poly.pdbx_strand_id
1 'polypeptide(L)'
;MAGQGTPVRQTSGSPTNNKKDRAVAAEKSQNVQDVFLNHVRKSKTPVTIFLVNGVKLQGIITWFDNFSVLLRRDGHTQLVYKHAISTVMPGAPIQLFDATAAAAGASQAGAQREGAAAAPAREGTMRLGGQREVTHAGGG
;
A
#
# COMPACT_ATOMS: atom_id res chain seq x y z
N MET A 1 -60.98 -41.11 24.26
CA MET A 1 -61.15 -40.28 23.05
C MET A 1 -61.08 -38.81 23.51
N ALA A 2 -59.88 -38.21 23.47
CA ALA A 2 -59.66 -36.80 23.76
C ALA A 2 -58.50 -36.33 22.87
N GLY A 3 -58.82 -35.51 21.89
CA GLY A 3 -57.86 -34.78 21.06
C GLY A 3 -57.81 -33.32 21.49
N GLN A 4 -56.65 -32.70 21.24
CA GLN A 4 -56.22 -31.29 21.32
C GLN A 4 -54.79 -31.32 21.90
N GLY A 5 -53.72 -30.81 21.30
CA GLY A 5 -53.49 -29.98 20.13
C GLY A 5 -52.09 -29.40 20.37
N THR A 6 -51.13 -29.71 19.50
CA THR A 6 -49.75 -29.18 19.61
C THR A 6 -49.74 -27.69 19.26
N PRO A 7 -48.88 -26.87 19.89
CA PRO A 7 -48.37 -25.68 19.22
C PRO A 7 -46.87 -25.76 18.96
N VAL A 8 -46.51 -25.47 17.72
CA VAL A 8 -45.15 -25.33 17.18
C VAL A 8 -44.59 -23.93 17.45
N ARG A 9 -43.37 -23.89 17.99
CA ARG A 9 -42.22 -22.95 17.82
C ARG A 9 -42.43 -21.55 17.17
N GLN A 10 -41.93 -20.51 17.85
CA GLN A 10 -40.92 -19.48 17.44
C GLN A 10 -41.02 -18.26 18.39
N THR A 11 -39.96 -17.63 18.91
CA THR A 11 -39.07 -16.68 18.20
C THR A 11 -37.89 -16.22 19.08
N SER A 12 -36.77 -15.90 18.41
CA SER A 12 -35.77 -14.84 18.69
C SER A 12 -35.28 -14.56 20.12
N GLY A 13 -34.17 -15.20 20.51
CA GLY A 13 -33.20 -14.61 21.43
C GLY A 13 -31.98 -14.11 20.63
N SER A 14 -31.94 -12.82 20.33
CA SER A 14 -30.78 -12.19 19.68
C SER A 14 -29.57 -12.18 20.63
N PRO A 15 -28.37 -12.55 20.18
CA PRO A 15 -27.15 -12.45 20.99
C PRO A 15 -26.79 -10.98 21.23
N THR A 16 -26.50 -10.66 22.49
CA THR A 16 -26.07 -9.33 22.94
C THR A 16 -24.72 -8.97 22.31
N ASN A 17 -24.69 -7.81 21.66
CA ASN A 17 -23.53 -7.26 20.97
C ASN A 17 -22.55 -6.63 21.98
N ASN A 18 -21.60 -7.42 22.51
CA ASN A 18 -20.46 -6.86 23.25
C ASN A 18 -19.40 -6.33 22.28
N LYS A 19 -19.59 -5.09 21.82
CA LYS A 19 -18.70 -4.36 20.90
C LYS A 19 -17.42 -3.80 21.56
N LYS A 20 -16.98 -4.35 22.71
CA LYS A 20 -15.86 -3.76 23.50
C LYS A 20 -14.58 -4.60 23.60
N ASP A 21 -14.56 -5.83 23.10
CA ASP A 21 -13.39 -6.73 23.27
C ASP A 21 -12.49 -6.87 22.03
N ARG A 22 -12.73 -6.13 20.93
CA ARG A 22 -11.89 -6.19 19.71
C ARG A 22 -10.81 -5.10 19.61
N ALA A 23 -10.54 -4.37 20.69
CA ALA A 23 -9.61 -3.23 20.68
C ALA A 23 -8.31 -3.45 21.48
N VAL A 24 -7.87 -4.70 21.68
CA VAL A 24 -6.57 -5.00 22.32
C VAL A 24 -5.72 -5.94 21.46
N ALA A 25 -5.63 -5.66 20.16
CA ALA A 25 -4.74 -6.39 19.25
C ALA A 25 -4.04 -5.48 18.22
N ALA A 26 -3.89 -4.19 18.53
CA ALA A 26 -3.31 -3.19 17.63
C ALA A 26 -2.03 -2.58 18.19
N GLU A 27 -1.18 -3.37 18.84
CA GLU A 27 0.18 -2.97 19.26
C GLU A 27 1.17 -4.15 19.06
N LYS A 28 0.89 -5.07 18.13
CA LYS A 28 1.96 -5.93 17.61
C LYS A 28 2.66 -5.14 16.52
N SER A 29 3.90 -4.74 16.79
CA SER A 29 4.83 -4.26 15.78
C SER A 29 4.64 -5.10 14.51
N GLN A 30 4.18 -4.48 13.43
CA GLN A 30 3.85 -5.23 12.23
C GLN A 30 5.13 -5.88 11.70
N ASN A 31 5.13 -7.21 11.59
CA ASN A 31 6.27 -7.96 11.08
C ASN A 31 6.60 -7.49 9.65
N VAL A 32 7.73 -6.79 9.48
CA VAL A 32 8.12 -6.20 8.19
C VAL A 32 8.21 -7.23 7.08
N GLN A 33 8.60 -8.48 7.39
CA GLN A 33 8.66 -9.56 6.42
C GLN A 33 7.27 -9.91 5.90
N ASP A 34 6.30 -10.11 6.81
CA ASP A 34 4.93 -10.47 6.44
C ASP A 34 4.24 -9.31 5.72
N VAL A 35 4.49 -8.06 6.16
CA VAL A 35 3.99 -6.85 5.50
C VAL A 35 4.51 -6.77 4.07
N PHE A 36 5.83 -6.91 3.88
CA PHE A 36 6.48 -6.89 2.56
C PHE A 36 5.95 -8.01 1.65
N LEU A 37 5.97 -9.26 2.12
CA LEU A 37 5.55 -10.43 1.33
C LEU A 37 4.07 -10.37 0.99
N ASN A 38 3.22 -9.88 1.91
CA ASN A 38 1.82 -9.65 1.62
C ASN A 38 1.61 -8.55 0.60
N HIS A 39 2.34 -7.44 0.69
CA HIS A 39 2.24 -6.33 -0.25
C HIS A 39 2.52 -6.83 -1.68
N VAL A 40 3.71 -7.41 -1.92
CA VAL A 40 4.11 -7.88 -3.26
C VAL A 40 3.21 -8.99 -3.79
N ARG A 41 2.68 -9.87 -2.93
CA ARG A 41 1.72 -10.91 -3.30
C ARG A 41 0.40 -10.31 -3.77
N LYS A 42 -0.18 -9.40 -2.98
CA LYS A 42 -1.50 -8.81 -3.28
C LYS A 42 -1.45 -7.94 -4.53
N SER A 43 -0.40 -7.14 -4.69
CA SER A 43 -0.20 -6.29 -5.87
C SER A 43 0.24 -7.08 -7.11
N LYS A 44 0.58 -8.37 -6.95
CA LYS A 44 1.18 -9.22 -8.00
C LYS A 44 2.43 -8.57 -8.61
N THR A 45 3.18 -7.81 -7.80
CA THR A 45 4.41 -7.15 -8.24
C THR A 45 5.42 -8.21 -8.66
N PRO A 46 5.97 -8.15 -9.89
CA PRO A 46 7.08 -9.01 -10.29
C PRO A 46 8.27 -8.82 -9.34
N VAL A 47 8.87 -9.92 -8.89
CA VAL A 47 10.06 -9.90 -8.02
C VAL A 47 11.21 -10.64 -8.67
N THR A 48 12.43 -10.23 -8.30
CA THR A 48 13.64 -11.04 -8.47
C THR A 48 14.07 -11.56 -7.10
N ILE A 49 14.14 -12.87 -6.95
CA ILE A 49 14.65 -13.55 -5.75
C ILE A 49 16.08 -14.00 -6.06
N PHE A 50 17.01 -13.56 -5.22
CA PHE A 50 18.40 -14.01 -5.25
C PHE A 50 18.57 -15.12 -4.22
N LEU A 51 19.17 -16.22 -4.66
CA LEU A 51 19.52 -17.33 -3.78
C LEU A 51 20.94 -17.16 -3.24
N VAL A 52 21.22 -17.80 -2.10
CA VAL A 52 22.55 -17.77 -1.45
C VAL A 52 23.66 -18.32 -2.34
N ASN A 53 23.34 -19.22 -3.28
CA ASN A 53 24.28 -19.77 -4.25
C ASN A 53 24.47 -18.88 -5.51
N GLY A 54 23.85 -17.70 -5.55
CA GLY A 54 23.95 -16.75 -6.66
C GLY A 54 22.93 -16.96 -7.79
N VAL A 55 22.11 -18.02 -7.77
CA VAL A 55 21.04 -18.20 -8.75
C VAL A 55 19.96 -17.13 -8.56
N LYS A 56 19.44 -16.58 -9.66
CA LYS A 56 18.32 -15.64 -9.66
C LYS A 56 17.05 -16.29 -10.18
N LEU A 57 15.96 -16.12 -9.44
CA LEU A 57 14.62 -16.54 -9.81
C LEU A 57 13.78 -15.29 -10.05
N GLN A 58 12.92 -15.30 -11.06
CA GLN A 58 11.99 -14.20 -11.31
C GLN A 58 10.58 -14.75 -11.39
N GLY A 59 9.61 -13.95 -10.97
CA GLY A 59 8.21 -14.33 -11.03
C GLY A 59 7.35 -13.48 -10.11
N ILE A 60 6.18 -14.01 -9.77
CA ILE A 60 5.23 -13.38 -8.86
C ILE A 60 5.06 -14.30 -7.66
N ILE A 61 5.13 -13.73 -6.45
CA ILE A 61 4.86 -14.47 -5.22
C ILE A 61 3.34 -14.68 -5.12
N THR A 62 2.90 -15.94 -5.09
CA THR A 62 1.48 -16.29 -5.00
C THR A 62 1.08 -16.69 -3.59
N TRP A 63 2.01 -17.25 -2.81
CA TRP A 63 1.80 -17.67 -1.43
C TRP A 63 3.10 -17.63 -0.65
N PHE A 64 3.01 -17.59 0.68
CA PHE A 64 4.14 -17.81 1.56
C PHE A 64 3.64 -18.32 2.92
N ASP A 65 4.54 -18.97 3.65
CA ASP A 65 4.37 -19.34 5.05
C ASP A 65 5.61 -18.91 5.85
N ASN A 66 5.82 -19.49 7.03
CA ASN A 66 6.95 -19.16 7.89
C ASN A 66 8.30 -19.52 7.24
N PHE A 67 8.39 -20.55 6.42
CA PHE A 67 9.66 -21.14 5.95
C PHE A 67 9.84 -21.10 4.44
N SER A 68 8.79 -20.81 3.68
CA SER A 68 8.76 -20.98 2.23
C SER A 68 7.90 -19.93 1.51
N VAL A 69 8.13 -19.81 0.21
CA VAL A 69 7.44 -18.91 -0.71
C VAL A 69 7.09 -19.69 -1.98
N LEU A 70 5.87 -19.54 -2.49
CA LEU A 70 5.49 -20.00 -3.82
C LEU A 70 5.73 -18.89 -4.83
N LEU A 71 6.60 -19.16 -5.80
CA LEU A 71 6.90 -18.27 -6.92
C LEU A 71 6.28 -18.85 -8.18
N ARG A 72 5.54 -18.03 -8.93
CA ARG A 72 4.95 -18.42 -10.20
C ARG A 72 5.58 -17.65 -11.36
N ARG A 73 5.92 -18.35 -12.43
CA ARG A 73 6.42 -17.80 -13.69
C ARG A 73 6.03 -18.73 -14.86
N ASP A 74 5.54 -18.14 -15.94
CA ASP A 74 5.22 -18.86 -17.20
C ASP A 74 4.32 -20.09 -17.00
N GLY A 75 3.33 -19.97 -16.12
CA GLY A 75 2.40 -21.07 -15.79
C GLY A 75 2.91 -22.06 -14.76
N HIS A 76 4.22 -22.11 -14.52
CA HIS A 76 4.85 -22.99 -13.53
C HIS A 76 4.86 -22.34 -12.14
N THR A 77 4.63 -23.17 -11.12
CA THR A 77 4.73 -22.79 -9.71
C THR A 77 5.87 -23.59 -9.07
N GLN A 78 6.77 -22.90 -8.38
CA GLN A 78 7.89 -23.49 -7.65
C GLN A 78 7.84 -23.09 -6.18
N LEU A 79 8.16 -24.05 -5.30
CA LEU A 79 8.37 -23.80 -3.88
C LEU A 79 9.82 -23.39 -3.65
N VAL A 80 10.02 -22.26 -2.98
CA VAL A 80 11.35 -21.74 -2.63
C VAL A 80 11.46 -21.65 -1.12
N TYR A 81 12.45 -22.33 -0.54
CA TYR A 81 12.70 -22.26 0.91
C TYR A 81 13.47 -20.99 1.28
N LYS A 82 13.05 -20.31 2.36
CA LYS A 82 13.64 -19.05 2.81
C LYS A 82 15.11 -19.17 3.21
N HIS A 83 15.56 -20.32 3.71
CA HIS A 83 16.97 -20.54 4.06
C HIS A 83 17.90 -20.45 2.83
N ALA A 84 17.37 -20.67 1.63
CA ALA A 84 18.12 -20.57 0.39
C ALA A 84 18.04 -19.17 -0.23
N ILE A 85 17.19 -18.27 0.27
CA ILE A 85 16.98 -16.91 -0.26
C ILE A 85 17.95 -15.96 0.46
N SER A 86 18.73 -15.21 -0.32
CA SER A 86 19.56 -14.12 0.19
C SER A 86 18.83 -12.77 0.11
N THR A 87 18.05 -12.52 -0.96
CA THR A 87 17.40 -11.22 -1.18
C THR A 87 16.13 -11.37 -2.01
N VAL A 88 15.10 -10.56 -1.71
CA VAL A 88 13.89 -10.41 -2.53
C VAL A 88 13.78 -8.95 -2.99
N MET A 89 13.89 -8.72 -4.29
CA MET A 89 13.87 -7.39 -4.90
C MET A 89 12.57 -7.19 -5.70
N PRO A 90 11.71 -6.23 -5.33
CA PRO A 90 10.54 -5.90 -6.14
C PRO A 90 10.95 -5.17 -7.43
N GLY A 91 10.24 -5.40 -8.52
CA GLY A 91 10.49 -4.74 -9.81
C GLY A 91 10.05 -3.27 -9.85
N ALA A 92 9.37 -2.80 -8.82
CA ALA A 92 8.96 -1.41 -8.65
C ALA A 92 9.12 -0.97 -7.18
N PRO A 93 9.32 0.33 -6.90
CA PRO A 93 9.30 0.85 -5.55
C PRO A 93 8.00 0.50 -4.83
N ILE A 94 8.12 0.14 -3.54
CA ILE A 94 6.97 -0.18 -2.69
C ILE A 94 6.94 0.77 -1.49
N GLN A 95 5.75 1.25 -1.15
CA GLN A 95 5.51 1.97 0.10
C GLN A 95 4.86 1.00 1.07
N LEU A 96 5.55 0.67 2.16
CA LEU A 96 5.10 -0.33 3.15
C LEU A 96 4.38 0.31 4.34
N PHE A 97 4.71 1.56 4.66
CA PHE A 97 4.17 2.29 5.79
C PHE A 97 3.85 3.71 5.34
N ASP A 98 2.61 4.15 5.53
CA ASP A 98 2.24 5.54 5.30
C ASP A 98 2.76 6.40 6.44
N ALA A 99 3.52 7.45 6.13
CA ALA A 99 4.03 8.43 7.09
C ALA A 99 2.90 9.21 7.82
N THR A 100 1.65 9.07 7.39
CA THR A 100 0.48 9.77 7.94
C THR A 100 0.10 9.30 9.36
N ALA A 101 0.55 8.13 9.79
CA ALA A 101 0.34 7.67 11.17
C ALA A 101 1.19 8.44 12.21
N ALA A 102 2.33 9.03 11.81
CA ALA A 102 3.17 9.82 12.70
C ALA A 102 2.69 11.27 12.87
N ALA A 103 1.96 11.82 11.89
CA ALA A 103 1.48 13.21 11.92
C ALA A 103 0.15 13.40 12.69
N ALA A 104 -0.62 12.33 12.90
CA ALA A 104 -1.91 12.40 13.60
C ALA A 104 -1.79 12.72 15.11
N GLY A 105 -0.59 12.67 15.70
CA GLY A 105 -0.33 13.02 17.09
C GLY A 105 0.05 14.49 17.35
N ALA A 106 0.29 15.29 16.31
CA ALA A 106 0.87 16.64 16.45
C ALA A 106 -0.10 17.80 16.09
N SER A 107 -1.33 17.51 15.68
CA SER A 107 -2.27 18.53 15.15
C SER A 107 -3.41 18.91 16.11
N GLN A 108 -3.21 18.84 17.43
CA GLN A 108 -4.13 19.45 18.41
C GLN A 108 -3.37 20.34 19.40
N ALA A 109 -2.79 21.44 18.91
CA ALA A 109 -2.42 22.58 19.74
C ALA A 109 -2.37 23.87 18.90
N GLY A 110 -3.39 24.73 19.06
CA GLY A 110 -3.44 26.12 18.60
C GLY A 110 -3.88 26.33 17.14
N ALA A 111 -4.73 27.29 16.76
CA ALA A 111 -5.38 28.37 17.49
C ALA A 111 -6.59 28.87 16.66
N GLN A 112 -7.58 29.38 17.37
CA GLN A 112 -8.80 30.02 16.90
C GLN A 112 -8.58 31.51 16.51
N ARG A 113 -9.41 31.99 15.55
CA ARG A 113 -9.90 33.38 15.26
C ARG A 113 -9.18 34.19 14.18
N GLU A 114 -9.88 34.47 13.07
CA GLU A 114 -10.55 35.75 12.66
C GLU A 114 -9.57 36.54 11.75
N GLY A 115 -9.80 36.98 10.50
CA GLY A 115 -10.98 37.28 9.70
C GLY A 115 -10.83 38.72 9.18
N ALA A 116 -10.49 38.95 7.89
CA ALA A 116 -10.95 40.08 7.04
C ALA A 116 -10.12 40.32 5.75
N ALA A 117 -10.83 40.19 4.62
CA ALA A 117 -10.93 41.12 3.48
C ALA A 117 -9.82 41.32 2.41
N ALA A 118 -10.34 41.25 1.16
CA ALA A 118 -10.05 42.04 -0.05
C ALA A 118 -9.04 41.51 -1.10
N ALA A 119 -9.60 41.17 -2.26
CA ALA A 119 -8.96 41.02 -3.58
C ALA A 119 -9.24 42.29 -4.44
N PRO A 120 -8.89 42.37 -5.74
CA PRO A 120 -7.78 41.80 -6.54
C PRO A 120 -7.06 42.90 -7.41
N ALA A 121 -6.12 42.50 -8.29
CA ALA A 121 -5.73 43.06 -9.62
C ALA A 121 -4.17 42.98 -9.82
N ARG A 122 -3.54 42.76 -10.99
CA ARG A 122 -3.86 42.98 -12.41
C ARG A 122 -3.06 42.04 -13.34
N GLU A 123 -3.60 41.83 -14.54
CA GLU A 123 -2.94 41.36 -15.77
C GLU A 123 -1.73 42.20 -16.18
N GLY A 124 -0.73 41.54 -16.77
CA GLY A 124 0.52 42.17 -17.23
C GLY A 124 1.15 41.46 -18.43
N THR A 125 0.48 41.59 -19.58
CA THR A 125 1.03 41.87 -20.92
C THR A 125 2.38 41.25 -21.32
N MET A 126 2.27 40.32 -22.27
CA MET A 126 3.29 39.88 -23.21
C MET A 126 3.74 41.05 -24.12
N ARG A 127 5.05 41.30 -24.25
CA ARG A 127 5.60 42.12 -25.36
C ARG A 127 6.78 41.45 -26.04
N LEU A 128 6.65 41.44 -27.35
CA LEU A 128 7.49 40.92 -28.41
C LEU A 128 8.60 41.94 -28.76
N GLY A 129 9.76 41.43 -29.17
CA GLY A 129 10.62 42.12 -30.14
C GLY A 129 12.01 42.54 -29.63
N GLY A 130 13.05 41.96 -30.24
CA GLY A 130 14.44 42.37 -30.06
C GLY A 130 15.39 41.63 -31.01
N GLN A 131 15.45 42.11 -32.25
CA GLN A 131 16.36 41.68 -33.32
C GLN A 131 17.83 41.66 -32.89
N ARG A 132 18.64 40.78 -33.50
CA ARG A 132 20.01 41.07 -33.94
C ARG A 132 20.43 40.07 -35.03
N GLU A 133 20.57 40.60 -36.25
CA GLU A 133 21.38 40.03 -37.33
C GLU A 133 22.82 39.82 -36.85
N VAL A 134 23.43 38.72 -37.28
CA VAL A 134 24.88 38.59 -37.38
C VAL A 134 25.20 37.93 -38.71
N THR A 135 25.68 38.76 -39.64
CA THR A 135 26.40 38.37 -40.84
C THR A 135 27.72 37.72 -40.47
N HIS A 136 28.10 36.63 -41.13
CA HIS A 136 29.50 36.39 -41.46
C HIS A 136 29.64 35.57 -42.75
N ALA A 137 30.18 36.23 -43.78
CA ALA A 137 31.02 35.64 -44.82
C ALA A 137 32.23 34.94 -44.16
N GLY A 138 32.91 33.95 -44.71
CA GLY A 138 32.99 33.35 -46.05
C GLY A 138 34.37 32.67 -46.16
N GLY A 139 34.56 31.77 -47.12
CA GLY A 139 35.87 31.46 -47.69
C GLY A 139 36.38 30.02 -47.55
N GLY A 140 36.61 29.40 -48.72
CA GLY A 140 37.84 28.66 -49.05
C GLY A 140 37.91 27.21 -48.64
#